data_AF-A0A7C9CEQ9-F1
#
_entry.id   AF-A0A7C9CEQ9-F1
#
_cell.length_a   1.000
_cell.length_b   1.000
_cell.length_c   1.000
_cell.angle_alpha   90.00
_cell.angle_beta   90.00
_cell.angle_gamma   90.00
#
_symmetry.space_group_name_H-M   'P 1'
#
loop_
_entity.id
_entity.type
_entity.pdbx_description
1 polymer ?
#
loop_
_entity_poly.entity_id
_entity_poly.type
_entity_poly.pdbx_seq_one_letter_code
_entity_poly.pdbx_strand_id
1 'polypeptide(L)'
;MIRAIPANASDNVYCTLLAHSAIHGAMAGYTGFTVGPVNGRHAYIPLLRVIERQNKVVITDRMWARLLSSTNQPSFLDPKAISGFKKDEETGQTQLLEWENHKEAEGRAPSDSLKA
;
A
#
# COMPACT_ATOMS: atom_id res chain seq x y z
N MET A 1 -26.90 -15.81 4.82
CA MET A 1 -26.52 -16.21 6.20
C MET A 1 -25.25 -15.53 6.75
N ILE A 2 -24.56 -14.61 6.07
CA ILE A 2 -23.26 -14.08 6.56
C ILE A 2 -23.42 -12.98 7.64
N ARG A 3 -24.39 -12.08 7.47
CA ARG A 3 -24.60 -10.89 8.34
C ARG A 3 -25.54 -11.09 9.54
N ALA A 4 -25.99 -12.33 9.77
CA ALA A 4 -27.02 -12.65 10.77
C ALA A 4 -26.58 -13.78 11.73
N ILE A 5 -25.28 -14.07 11.78
CA ILE A 5 -24.68 -15.06 12.68
C ILE A 5 -24.07 -14.29 13.87
N PRO A 6 -24.04 -14.88 15.08
CA PRO A 6 -23.33 -14.31 16.22
C PRO A 6 -21.86 -13.98 15.90
N ALA A 7 -21.35 -12.92 16.52
CA ALA A 7 -19.95 -12.52 16.38
C ALA A 7 -19.00 -13.56 16.97
N ASN A 8 -17.86 -13.76 16.30
CA ASN A 8 -16.79 -14.62 16.81
C ASN A 8 -16.07 -13.95 17.99
N ALA A 9 -15.20 -14.69 18.70
CA ALA A 9 -14.51 -14.19 19.87
C ALA A 9 -13.66 -12.93 19.59
N SER A 10 -12.96 -12.88 18.45
CA SER A 10 -12.16 -11.72 18.05
C SER A 10 -13.02 -10.49 17.77
N ASP A 11 -14.15 -10.65 17.10
CA ASP A 11 -15.08 -9.58 16.78
C ASP A 11 -15.75 -9.05 18.06
N ASN A 12 -16.06 -9.91 19.03
CA ASN A 12 -16.58 -9.49 20.33
C ASN A 12 -15.58 -8.59 21.08
N VAL A 13 -14.30 -8.97 21.12
CA VAL A 13 -13.25 -8.15 21.74
C VAL A 13 -13.09 -6.83 20.98
N TYR A 14 -13.06 -6.89 19.65
CA TYR A 14 -12.89 -5.72 18.80
C TYR A 14 -14.03 -4.71 18.96
N CYS A 15 -15.29 -5.17 18.92
CA CYS A 15 -16.47 -4.32 19.14
C CYS A 15 -16.46 -3.68 20.54
N THR A 16 -16.02 -4.41 21.57
CA THR A 16 -15.90 -3.88 22.93
C THR A 16 -14.86 -2.75 23.00
N LEU A 17 -13.69 -2.93 22.38
CA LEU A 17 -12.64 -1.91 22.34
C LEU A 17 -13.07 -0.65 21.58
N LEU A 18 -13.76 -0.82 20.46
CA LEU A 18 -14.35 0.29 19.71
C LEU A 18 -15.38 1.05 20.55
N ALA A 19 -16.28 0.34 21.23
CA ALA A 19 -17.32 0.94 22.07
C ALA A 19 -16.73 1.75 23.22
N HIS A 20 -15.78 1.18 23.99
CA HIS A 20 -15.11 1.91 25.07
C HIS A 20 -14.41 3.17 24.59
N SER A 21 -13.69 3.07 23.47
CA SER A 21 -13.00 4.21 22.90
C SER A 21 -13.97 5.31 22.43
N ALA A 22 -15.10 4.93 21.82
CA ALA A 22 -16.14 5.88 21.40
C ALA A 22 -16.75 6.61 22.61
N ILE A 23 -17.08 5.87 23.66
CA ILE A 23 -17.64 6.42 24.90
C ILE A 23 -16.64 7.36 25.57
N HIS A 24 -15.37 6.99 25.69
CA HIS A 24 -14.35 7.87 26.25
C HIS A 24 -14.23 9.19 25.48
N GLY A 25 -14.23 9.14 24.14
CA GLY A 25 -14.20 10.35 23.32
C GLY A 25 -15.46 11.21 23.50
N ALA A 26 -16.64 10.60 23.56
CA ALA A 26 -17.89 11.30 23.80
C ALA A 26 -17.94 11.94 25.19
N MET A 27 -17.48 11.23 26.23
CA MET A 27 -17.40 11.74 27.61
C MET A 27 -16.38 12.87 27.77
N ALA A 28 -15.34 12.90 26.92
CA ALA A 28 -14.41 14.04 26.83
C ALA A 28 -14.99 15.25 26.08
N GLY A 29 -16.23 15.15 25.56
CA GLY A 29 -16.91 16.22 24.82
C GLY A 29 -16.55 16.28 23.33
N TYR A 30 -15.89 15.27 22.78
CA TYR A 30 -15.61 15.22 21.33
C TYR A 30 -16.86 14.82 20.54
N THR A 31 -16.99 15.37 19.33
CA THR A 31 -18.11 15.11 18.41
C THR A 31 -17.61 15.07 16.96
N GLY A 32 -18.42 14.55 16.04
CA GLY A 32 -18.08 14.49 14.61
C GLY A 32 -16.92 13.55 14.27
N PHE A 33 -16.65 12.54 15.11
CA PHE A 33 -15.59 11.55 14.91
C PHE A 33 -16.17 10.13 14.89
N THR A 34 -15.39 9.21 14.32
CA THR A 34 -15.57 7.77 14.46
C THR A 34 -14.30 7.15 15.04
N VAL A 35 -14.38 5.89 15.44
CA VAL A 35 -13.26 5.18 16.06
C VAL A 35 -12.89 3.97 15.22
N GLY A 36 -11.58 3.75 15.08
CA GLY A 36 -11.09 2.61 14.33
C GLY A 36 -9.62 2.32 14.63
N PRO A 37 -9.15 1.11 14.28
CA PRO A 37 -7.74 0.76 14.36
C PRO A 37 -6.95 1.48 13.27
N VAL A 38 -5.88 2.16 13.68
CA VAL A 38 -4.88 2.78 12.81
C VAL A 38 -3.52 2.28 13.29
N ASN A 39 -2.83 1.50 12.44
CA ASN A 39 -1.52 0.92 12.75
C ASN A 39 -1.48 0.18 14.11
N GLY A 40 -2.52 -0.60 14.41
CA GLY A 40 -2.61 -1.39 15.64
C GLY A 40 -3.06 -0.64 16.89
N ARG A 41 -3.48 0.63 16.77
CA ARG A 41 -4.01 1.43 17.89
C ARG A 41 -5.39 1.97 17.57
N HIS A 42 -6.28 2.07 18.56
CA HIS A 42 -7.58 2.72 18.38
C HIS A 42 -7.41 4.24 18.39
N ALA A 43 -7.87 4.89 17.33
CA ALA A 43 -7.75 6.33 17.14
C ALA A 43 -9.10 6.98 16.87
N TYR A 44 -9.24 8.25 17.25
CA TYR A 44 -10.36 9.10 16.86
C TYR A 44 -10.09 9.68 15.46
N ILE A 45 -11.02 9.43 14.55
CA ILE A 45 -10.88 9.80 13.14
C ILE A 45 -12.04 10.76 12.79
N PRO A 46 -11.76 11.98 12.31
CA PRO A 46 -12.81 12.91 11.90
C PRO A 46 -13.71 12.31 10.82
N LEU A 47 -15.03 12.42 10.98
CA LEU A 47 -16.00 11.79 10.08
C LEU A 47 -15.86 12.32 8.65
N LEU A 48 -15.61 13.62 8.49
CA LEU A 48 -15.37 14.24 7.19
C LEU A 48 -14.22 13.57 6.44
N ARG A 49 -13.17 13.15 7.15
CA ARG A 49 -12.02 12.49 6.53
C ARG A 49 -12.33 11.05 6.09
N VAL A 50 -13.18 10.35 6.83
CA VAL A 50 -13.53 8.95 6.54
C VAL A 50 -14.38 8.83 5.28
N ILE A 51 -15.28 9.78 5.04
CA ILE A 51 -16.21 9.72 3.90
C ILE A 51 -15.58 10.16 2.58
N GLU A 52 -14.41 10.81 2.60
CA GLU A 52 -13.76 11.30 1.37
C GLU A 52 -13.37 10.19 0.40
N ARG A 53 -12.93 9.04 0.91
CA ARG A 53 -12.38 7.96 0.08
C ARG A 53 -12.77 6.60 0.63
N GLN A 54 -13.04 5.67 -0.28
CA GLN A 54 -13.28 4.27 0.05
C GLN A 54 -12.01 3.45 -0.18
N ASN A 55 -11.76 2.47 0.69
CA ASN A 55 -10.67 1.53 0.49
C ASN A 55 -11.00 0.61 -0.71
N LYS A 56 -10.15 0.61 -1.73
CA LYS A 56 -10.27 -0.26 -2.90
C LYS A 56 -9.19 -1.32 -2.85
N VAL A 57 -9.54 -2.53 -3.29
CA VAL A 57 -8.56 -3.61 -3.43
C VAL A 57 -7.52 -3.19 -4.47
N VAL A 58 -6.24 -3.27 -4.09
CA VAL A 58 -5.13 -3.02 -5.00
C VAL A 58 -4.88 -4.27 -5.81
N ILE A 59 -5.27 -4.24 -7.09
CA ILE A 59 -5.17 -5.39 -8.01
C ILE A 59 -3.74 -5.72 -8.46
N THR A 60 -2.76 -4.89 -8.10
CA THR A 60 -1.35 -5.11 -8.42
C THR A 60 -0.57 -5.73 -7.27
N ASP A 61 -1.17 -5.86 -6.08
CA ASP A 61 -0.48 -6.32 -4.88
C ASP A 61 -0.41 -7.85 -4.77
N ARG A 62 0.53 -8.35 -3.96
CA ARG A 62 0.76 -9.77 -3.68
C ARG A 62 -0.50 -10.50 -3.22
N MET A 63 -1.33 -9.85 -2.42
CA MET A 63 -2.57 -10.45 -1.93
C MET A 63 -3.55 -10.73 -3.07
N TRP A 64 -3.63 -9.82 -4.06
CA TRP A 64 -4.41 -10.04 -5.27
C TRP A 64 -3.81 -11.14 -6.15
N ALA A 65 -2.49 -11.15 -6.32
CA ALA A 65 -1.81 -12.23 -7.06
C ALA A 65 -2.05 -13.61 -6.45
N ARG A 66 -2.08 -13.73 -5.11
CA ARG A 66 -2.44 -14.98 -4.43
C ARG A 66 -3.87 -15.42 -4.74
N LEU A 67 -4.81 -14.49 -4.80
CA LEU A 67 -6.20 -14.77 -5.18
C LEU A 67 -6.30 -15.28 -6.62
N LEU A 68 -5.60 -14.66 -7.57
CA LEU A 68 -5.58 -15.14 -8.97
C LEU A 68 -4.96 -16.54 -9.07
N SER A 69 -3.87 -16.79 -8.35
CA SER A 69 -3.20 -18.10 -8.34
C SER A 69 -4.02 -19.20 -7.69
N SER A 70 -4.84 -18.90 -6.67
CA SER A 70 -5.66 -19.91 -5.99
C SER A 70 -6.95 -20.23 -6.74
N THR A 71 -7.48 -19.25 -7.47
CA THR A 71 -8.74 -19.39 -8.22
C THR A 71 -8.55 -19.72 -9.70
N ASN A 72 -7.31 -19.65 -10.22
CA ASN A 72 -6.98 -19.75 -11.64
C ASN A 72 -7.75 -18.76 -12.53
N GLN A 73 -8.16 -17.62 -11.98
CA GLN A 73 -8.85 -16.57 -12.73
C GLN A 73 -7.85 -15.72 -13.54
N PRO A 74 -8.23 -15.24 -14.74
CA PRO A 74 -7.40 -14.32 -15.50
C PRO A 74 -7.30 -12.95 -14.80
N SER A 75 -6.19 -12.25 -15.03
CA SER A 75 -6.04 -10.87 -14.54
C SER A 75 -6.98 -9.92 -15.30
N PHE A 76 -7.60 -8.99 -14.57
CA PHE A 76 -8.46 -7.94 -15.14
C PHE A 76 -7.67 -6.72 -15.67
N LEU A 77 -6.33 -6.79 -15.67
CA LEU A 77 -5.50 -5.74 -16.25
C LEU A 77 -5.50 -5.86 -17.78
N ASP A 78 -5.75 -4.75 -18.47
CA ASP A 78 -5.61 -4.70 -19.91
C ASP A 78 -4.16 -5.06 -20.31
N PRO A 79 -3.95 -5.98 -21.27
CA PRO A 79 -2.61 -6.36 -21.72
C PRO A 79 -1.75 -5.17 -22.18
N LYS A 80 -2.38 -4.11 -22.71
CA LYS A 80 -1.69 -2.86 -23.08
C LYS A 80 -1.13 -2.12 -21.85
N ALA A 81 -1.86 -2.11 -20.73
CA ALA A 81 -1.40 -1.49 -19.50
C ALA A 81 -0.19 -2.22 -18.90
N ILE A 82 -0.17 -3.56 -18.98
CA ILE A 82 0.95 -4.39 -18.51
C ILE A 82 2.24 -4.12 -19.31
N SER A 83 2.12 -3.88 -20.62
CA SER A 83 3.27 -3.55 -21.47
C SER A 83 3.89 -2.18 -21.16
N GLY A 84 3.10 -1.24 -20.61
CA GLY A 84 3.59 0.07 -20.17
C GLY A 84 4.46 -0.03 -18.92
N PHE A 85 4.01 -0.77 -17.90
CA PHE A 85 4.80 -0.97 -16.67
C PHE A 85 6.15 -1.65 -16.92
N LYS A 86 6.22 -2.63 -17.85
CA LYS A 86 7.51 -3.22 -18.25
C LYS A 86 8.45 -2.20 -18.89
N LYS A 87 7.92 -1.29 -19.72
CA LYS A 87 8.73 -0.22 -20.33
C LYS A 87 9.26 0.75 -19.30
N ASP A 88 8.43 1.14 -18.33
CA ASP A 88 8.81 2.11 -17.29
C ASP A 88 9.83 1.52 -16.29
N GLU A 89 9.73 0.22 -15.99
CA GLU A 89 10.69 -0.50 -15.14
C GLU A 89 12.02 -0.74 -15.89
N GLU A 90 11.99 -1.09 -17.18
CA GLU A 90 13.18 -1.17 -18.04
C GLU A 90 13.85 0.19 -18.25
N THR A 91 13.09 1.29 -18.43
CA THR A 91 13.68 2.64 -18.55
C THR A 91 14.25 3.17 -17.25
N GLY A 92 13.62 2.85 -16.11
CA GLY A 92 14.18 3.17 -14.79
C GLY A 92 15.49 2.45 -14.51
N GLN A 93 15.61 1.18 -14.92
CA GLN A 93 16.84 0.40 -14.79
C GLN A 93 17.95 0.88 -15.73
N THR A 94 17.64 1.20 -16.99
CA THR A 94 18.64 1.70 -17.93
C THR A 94 19.17 3.09 -17.54
N GLN A 95 18.32 3.98 -17.03
CA GLN A 95 18.76 5.29 -16.52
C GLN A 95 19.64 5.18 -15.27
N LEU A 96 19.37 4.22 -14.38
CA LEU A 96 20.21 3.97 -13.20
C LEU A 96 21.59 3.44 -13.60
N LEU A 97 21.63 2.51 -14.56
CA LEU A 97 22.88 1.98 -15.11
C LEU A 97 23.67 3.05 -15.88
N GLU A 98 23.02 3.92 -16.66
CA GLU A 98 23.68 5.05 -17.33
C GLU A 98 24.26 6.06 -16.34
N TRP A 99 23.53 6.38 -15.28
CA TRP A 99 24.00 7.27 -14.21
C TRP A 99 25.19 6.69 -13.44
N GLU A 100 25.21 5.39 -13.17
CA GLU A 100 26.33 4.70 -12.52
C GLU A 100 27.57 4.66 -13.42
N ASN A 101 27.41 4.34 -14.71
CA ASN A 101 28.50 4.32 -15.68
C ASN A 101 29.12 5.71 -15.90
N HIS A 102 28.30 6.78 -15.92
CA HIS A 102 28.81 8.14 -16.09
C HIS A 102 29.64 8.62 -14.89
N LYS A 103 29.31 8.17 -13.67
CA LYS A 103 30.12 8.42 -12.47
C LYS A 103 31.44 7.66 -12.47
N GLU A 104 31.47 6.45 -13.02
CA GLU A 104 32.69 5.65 -13.12
C GLU A 104 33.65 6.20 -14.20
N ALA A 105 33.11 6.73 -15.29
CA ALA A 105 33.89 7.35 -16.38
C ALA A 105 34.56 8.67 -15.97
N GLU A 106 33.92 9.52 -15.15
CA GLU A 106 34.53 10.75 -14.61
C GLU A 106 35.64 10.48 -13.57
N GLY A 107 35.69 9.28 -12.98
CA GLY A 107 36.69 8.89 -11.99
C GLY A 107 38.00 8.33 -12.55
N ARG A 108 38.09 8.04 -13.87
CA ARG A 108 39.26 7.38 -14.48
C ARG A 108 40.02 8.33 -15.41
N ALA A 109 40.82 9.22 -14.84
CA ALA A 109 41.81 9.99 -15.60
C ALA A 109 42.84 9.04 -16.25
N PRO A 110 43.25 9.26 -17.51
CA PRO A 110 44.18 8.38 -18.19
C PRO A 110 45.62 8.69 -17.77
N SER A 111 46.20 7.88 -16.88
CA SER A 111 47.66 7.80 -16.79
C SER A 111 48.18 6.89 -17.89
N ASP A 112 49.24 7.37 -18.54
CA ASP A 112 50.15 6.64 -19.43
C ASP A 112 49.79 6.55 -20.91
N SER A 113 50.15 7.63 -21.60
CA SER A 113 50.72 7.56 -22.94
C SER A 113 51.85 8.57 -23.07
N LEU A 114 53.02 8.23 -22.51
CA LEU A 114 54.30 8.81 -22.92
C LEU A 114 55.18 7.68 -23.44
N LYS A 115 55.33 7.68 -24.77
CA LYS A 115 56.34 6.92 -25.49
C LYS A 115 57.73 7.40 -25.08
N ALA A 116 58.59 6.47 -24.71
CA ALA A 116 60.00 6.37 -25.11
C ALA A 116 60.34 4.88 -25.22
#